data_AF-V8QWV4-F1
#
_entry.id   AF-V8QWV4-F1
#
_cell.length_a   1.000
_cell.length_b   1.000
_cell.length_c   1.000
_cell.angle_alpha   90.00
_cell.angle_beta   90.00
_cell.angle_gamma   90.00
#
_symmetry.space_group_name_H-M   'P 1'
#
loop_
_entity.id
_entity.type
_entity.pdbx_description
1 polymer ?
#
loop_
_entity_poly.entity_id
_entity_poly.type
_entity_poly.pdbx_seq_one_letter_code
_entity_poly.pdbx_strand_id
1 'polypeptide(L)'
;MYGWRGRIGMMVPSVNTTMESEFWATVPRGVPEYVFKDHYAIFTSPSVPASVVGVLAAAVKAALAEQQVQDLLTELGIIAYDDKETLKQLLETETIKWSKILKAAGFQPA
;
A
#
# COMPACT_ATOMS: atom_id res chain seq x y z
N MET A 1 6.30 -20.13 4.79
CA MET A 1 6.69 -18.71 4.85
C MET A 1 7.07 -18.26 3.44
N TYR A 2 6.20 -17.50 2.76
CA TYR A 2 6.46 -17.02 1.40
C TYR A 2 7.52 -15.90 1.41
N GLY A 3 8.51 -16.01 0.52
CA GLY A 3 9.78 -15.26 0.53
C GLY A 3 9.72 -13.81 0.04
N TRP A 4 9.16 -12.92 0.85
CA TRP A 4 9.06 -11.47 0.68
C TRP A 4 10.38 -10.66 0.70
N ARG A 5 11.53 -11.24 0.33
CA ARG A 5 12.86 -10.57 0.38
C ARG A 5 13.12 -9.60 -0.78
N GLY A 6 12.07 -9.04 -1.39
CA GLY A 6 12.19 -8.17 -2.55
C GLY A 6 12.60 -6.74 -2.20
N ARG A 7 13.54 -6.17 -2.96
CA ARG A 7 14.03 -4.80 -2.78
C ARG A 7 13.43 -3.89 -3.86
N ILE A 8 12.44 -3.08 -3.48
CA ILE A 8 12.17 -1.68 -3.88
C ILE A 8 10.94 -1.25 -3.07
N GLY A 9 10.86 0.05 -2.75
CA GLY A 9 9.70 0.61 -2.08
C GLY A 9 9.20 1.89 -2.73
N MET A 10 8.22 1.73 -3.61
CA MET A 10 7.25 2.77 -3.92
C MET A 10 5.97 2.36 -3.21
N MET A 11 5.38 3.26 -2.44
CA MET A 11 4.08 3.03 -1.83
C MET A 11 3.07 3.96 -2.48
N VAL A 12 1.94 3.38 -2.83
CA VAL A 12 0.83 4.04 -3.48
C VAL A 12 -0.40 3.73 -2.63
N PRO A 13 -0.62 4.43 -1.50
CA PRO A 13 -1.89 4.36 -0.80
C PRO A 13 -3.03 4.74 -1.75
N SER A 14 -4.06 3.89 -1.82
CA SER A 14 -5.35 4.22 -2.43
C SER A 14 -6.34 4.60 -1.35
N VAL A 15 -7.07 5.69 -1.57
CA VAL A 15 -8.31 5.98 -0.84
C VAL A 15 -9.41 5.08 -1.42
N ASN A 16 -9.53 3.86 -0.90
CA ASN A 16 -10.57 2.93 -1.33
C ASN A 16 -11.71 2.88 -0.29
N THR A 17 -12.96 2.93 -0.79
CA THR A 17 -14.34 2.79 -0.23
C THR A 17 -14.71 3.28 1.18
N THR A 18 -13.78 3.49 2.11
CA THR A 18 -14.03 4.02 3.46
C THR A 18 -13.78 5.53 3.61
N MET A 19 -13.58 6.26 2.51
CA MET A 19 -13.40 7.73 2.53
C MET A 19 -14.58 8.52 1.96
N GLU A 20 -15.67 7.87 1.57
CA GLU A 20 -16.94 8.53 1.25
C GLU A 20 -17.61 8.92 2.58
N SER A 21 -17.37 10.15 3.03
CA SER A 21 -18.01 10.71 4.24
C SER A 21 -19.54 10.60 4.21
N GLU A 22 -20.13 10.64 3.00
CA GLU A 22 -21.55 10.40 2.76
C GLU A 22 -21.99 8.98 3.13
N PHE A 23 -21.16 7.94 2.95
CA PHE A 23 -21.47 6.59 3.40
C PHE A 23 -21.38 6.46 4.91
N TRP A 24 -20.46 7.18 5.57
CA TRP A 24 -20.37 7.22 7.03
C TRP A 24 -21.63 7.81 7.67
N ALA A 25 -22.26 8.80 7.03
CA ALA A 25 -23.52 9.35 7.50
C ALA A 25 -24.67 8.31 7.53
N THR A 26 -24.54 7.19 6.81
CA THR A 26 -25.52 6.09 6.78
C THR A 26 -25.22 4.97 7.76
N VAL A 27 -24.06 4.99 8.45
CA VAL A 27 -23.69 3.95 9.41
C VAL A 27 -24.61 4.00 10.64
N PRO A 28 -25.24 2.88 11.03
CA PRO A 28 -26.14 2.85 12.18
C PRO A 28 -25.46 3.26 13.49
N ARG A 29 -26.20 3.94 14.36
CA ARG A 29 -25.71 4.28 15.71
C ARG A 29 -25.29 3.01 16.46
N GLY A 30 -24.06 3.03 16.98
CA GLY A 30 -23.47 1.93 17.75
C GLY A 30 -22.54 1.02 16.95
N VAL A 31 -22.39 1.23 15.63
CA VAL A 31 -21.36 0.55 14.83
C VAL A 31 -20.05 1.35 14.92
N PRO A 32 -18.94 0.75 15.38
CA PRO A 32 -17.65 1.43 15.44
C PRO A 32 -17.08 1.69 14.04
N GLU A 33 -16.25 2.72 13.93
CA GLU A 33 -15.57 3.08 12.67
C GLU A 33 -14.61 1.96 12.24
N TYR A 34 -14.74 1.49 11.00
CA TYR A 34 -13.83 0.55 10.36
C TYR A 34 -13.10 1.24 9.22
N VAL A 35 -11.81 1.52 9.41
CA VAL A 35 -10.99 2.16 8.37
C VAL A 35 -10.24 1.09 7.57
N PHE A 36 -10.43 1.11 6.26
CA PHE A 36 -9.67 0.30 5.32
C PHE A 36 -8.80 1.21 4.44
N LYS A 37 -7.51 0.90 4.36
CA LYS A 37 -6.56 1.63 3.52
C LYS A 37 -5.75 0.63 2.73
N ASP A 38 -5.90 0.68 1.41
CA ASP A 38 -5.13 -0.15 0.50
C ASP A 38 -3.80 0.54 0.18
N HIS A 39 -2.76 -0.27 0.00
CA HIS A 39 -1.44 0.20 -0.38
C HIS A 39 -0.91 -0.66 -1.52
N TYR A 40 -0.45 -0.03 -2.60
CA TYR A 40 0.31 -0.73 -3.64
C TYR A 40 1.81 -0.51 -3.47
N ALA A 41 2.59 -1.52 -3.82
CA ALA A 41 4.04 -1.39 -3.89
C ALA A 41 4.68 -2.21 -5.00
N ILE A 42 5.80 -1.71 -5.53
CA ILE A 42 6.60 -2.41 -6.53
C ILE A 42 7.73 -3.17 -5.85
N PHE A 43 7.77 -4.49 -6.06
CA PHE A 43 8.81 -5.37 -5.56
C PHE A 43 9.59 -6.01 -6.70
N THR A 44 10.83 -6.38 -6.43
CA THR A 44 11.66 -7.19 -7.34
C THR A 44 12.11 -8.47 -6.65
N SER A 45 12.48 -9.50 -7.41
CA SER A 45 13.08 -10.71 -6.84
C SER A 45 14.48 -10.41 -6.26
N PRO A 46 14.91 -11.07 -5.16
CA PRO A 46 16.28 -10.97 -4.66
C PRO A 46 17.36 -11.36 -5.70
N SER A 47 16.99 -12.15 -6.71
CA SER A 47 17.90 -12.59 -7.78
C SER A 47 18.14 -11.52 -8.86
N VAL A 48 17.38 -10.41 -8.85
CA VAL A 48 17.54 -9.34 -9.84
C VAL A 48 18.81 -8.54 -9.53
N PRO A 49 19.71 -8.31 -10.50
CA PRO A 49 20.91 -7.52 -10.27
C PRO A 49 20.61 -6.11 -9.77
N ALA A 50 21.44 -5.61 -8.85
CA ALA A 50 21.26 -4.29 -8.25
C ALA A 50 21.24 -3.14 -9.27
N SER A 51 21.95 -3.29 -10.40
CA SER A 51 21.92 -2.34 -11.50
C SER A 51 20.54 -2.23 -12.14
N VAL A 52 19.87 -3.36 -12.38
CA VAL A 52 18.51 -3.40 -12.94
C VAL A 52 17.50 -2.82 -11.96
N VAL A 53 17.64 -3.15 -10.67
CA VAL A 53 16.85 -2.54 -9.59
C VAL A 53 17.03 -1.01 -9.57
N GLY A 54 18.27 -0.53 -9.75
CA GLY A 54 18.57 0.90 -9.83
C GLY A 54 17.86 1.60 -11.00
N VAL A 55 17.87 0.98 -12.20
CA VAL A 55 17.16 1.51 -13.38
C VAL A 55 15.66 1.58 -13.14
N LEU A 56 15.06 0.51 -12.60
CA LEU A 56 13.62 0.51 -12.29
C LEU A 56 13.25 1.59 -11.27
N ALA A 57 14.01 1.72 -10.18
CA ALA A 57 13.77 2.73 -9.16
C ALA A 57 13.88 4.15 -9.74
N ALA A 58 14.87 4.41 -10.60
CA ALA A 58 15.02 5.70 -11.27
C ALA A 58 13.86 6.00 -12.23
N ALA A 59 13.39 5.02 -13.00
CA ALA A 59 12.26 5.17 -13.92
C ALA A 59 10.96 5.46 -13.17
N VAL A 60 10.70 4.75 -12.07
CA VAL A 60 9.54 4.98 -11.20
C VAL A 60 9.57 6.39 -10.61
N LYS A 61 10.72 6.81 -10.08
CA LYS A 61 10.89 8.15 -9.52
C LYS A 61 10.68 9.25 -10.57
N ALA A 62 11.19 9.03 -11.79
CA ALA A 62 10.98 9.96 -12.90
C ALA A 62 9.49 10.08 -13.27
N ALA A 63 8.78 8.95 -13.39
CA ALA A 63 7.35 8.96 -13.68
C ALA A 63 6.54 9.69 -12.60
N LEU A 64 6.84 9.45 -11.32
CA LEU A 64 6.17 10.17 -10.22
C LEU A 64 6.51 11.66 -10.16
N ALA A 65 7.58 12.13 -10.81
CA ALA A 65 7.88 13.56 -10.90
C ALA A 65 7.04 14.27 -11.97
N GLU A 66 6.34 13.53 -12.84
CA GLU A 66 5.48 14.11 -13.87
C GLU A 66 4.12 14.50 -13.28
N GLN A 67 3.71 15.76 -13.48
CA GLN A 67 2.44 16.27 -12.95
C GLN A 67 1.24 15.46 -13.47
N GLN A 68 1.24 15.10 -14.76
CA GLN A 68 0.17 14.29 -15.35
C GLN A 68 -0.03 12.94 -14.64
N VAL A 69 1.05 12.35 -14.12
CA VAL A 69 1.00 11.09 -13.38
C VAL A 69 0.45 11.33 -11.98
N GLN A 70 0.89 12.39 -11.31
CA GLN A 70 0.37 12.79 -10.01
C GLN A 70 -1.13 13.13 -10.06
N ASP A 71 -1.56 13.82 -11.13
CA ASP A 71 -2.97 14.18 -11.35
C ASP A 71 -3.82 12.92 -11.54
N LEU A 72 -3.40 12.00 -12.41
CA LEU A 72 -4.10 10.74 -12.63
C LEU A 72 -4.21 9.91 -11.35
N LEU A 73 -3.12 9.80 -10.59
CA LEU A 73 -3.13 9.08 -9.32
C LEU A 73 -4.10 9.76 -8.35
N THR A 74 -4.06 11.09 -8.23
CA THR A 74 -4.97 11.83 -7.35
C THR A 74 -6.44 11.68 -7.76
N GLU A 75 -6.76 11.65 -9.06
CA GLU A 75 -8.11 11.39 -9.57
C GLU A 75 -8.60 9.99 -9.19
N LEU A 76 -7.71 9.00 -9.20
CA LEU A 76 -7.96 7.65 -8.69
C LEU A 76 -7.94 7.58 -7.15
N GLY A 77 -7.78 8.71 -6.48
CA GLY A 77 -7.71 8.80 -5.03
C GLY A 77 -6.44 8.17 -4.45
N ILE A 78 -5.39 8.11 -5.26
CA ILE A 78 -4.12 7.53 -4.91
C ILE A 78 -3.13 8.64 -4.57
N ILE A 79 -2.38 8.47 -3.48
CA ILE A 79 -1.27 9.35 -3.15
C ILE A 79 0.02 8.56 -3.28
N ALA A 80 1.03 9.06 -4.00
CA ALA A 80 2.26 8.30 -4.27
C ALA A 80 3.49 8.93 -3.63
N TYR A 81 4.35 8.08 -3.05
CA TYR A 81 5.60 8.49 -2.43
C TYR A 81 6.73 7.47 -2.70
N ASP A 82 7.96 7.97 -2.86
CA ASP A 82 9.18 7.17 -3.02
C ASP A 82 10.00 7.17 -1.71
N ASP A 83 9.57 6.37 -0.74
CA ASP A 83 10.25 6.19 0.54
C ASP A 83 10.31 4.70 0.95
N LYS A 84 11.53 4.16 0.90
CA LYS A 84 11.83 2.76 1.22
C LYS A 84 11.67 2.42 2.70
N GLU A 85 12.02 3.34 3.60
CA GLU A 85 11.89 3.10 5.04
C GLU A 85 10.43 3.11 5.44
N THR A 86 9.65 4.05 4.89
CA THR A 86 8.19 4.07 5.10
C THR A 86 7.52 2.82 4.55
N LEU A 87 7.92 2.28 3.39
CA LEU A 87 7.39 1.00 2.92
C LEU A 87 7.73 -0.15 3.87
N LYS A 88 8.98 -0.22 4.36
CA LYS A 88 9.38 -1.29 5.28
C LYS A 88 8.54 -1.27 6.56
N GLN A 89 8.37 -0.09 7.15
CA GLN A 89 7.53 0.10 8.34
C GLN A 89 6.08 -0.27 8.06
N LEU A 90 5.54 0.10 6.90
CA LEU A 90 4.19 -0.29 6.50
C LEU A 90 4.04 -1.81 6.42
N LEU A 91 4.97 -2.52 5.77
CA LEU A 91 4.89 -3.97 5.64
C LEU A 91 4.89 -4.66 7.01
N GLU A 92 5.73 -4.20 7.93
CA GLU A 92 5.77 -4.74 9.30
C GLU A 92 4.46 -4.48 10.04
N THR A 93 3.97 -3.23 10.01
CA THR A 93 2.75 -2.82 10.73
C THR A 93 1.48 -3.45 10.16
N GLU A 94 1.30 -3.47 8.84
CA GLU A 94 0.15 -4.09 8.18
C GLU A 94 0.14 -5.60 8.39
N THR A 95 1.29 -6.28 8.31
CA THR A 95 1.37 -7.72 8.57
C THR A 95 0.91 -8.06 9.99
N ILE A 96 1.36 -7.30 10.99
CA ILE A 96 0.95 -7.50 12.39
C ILE A 96 -0.54 -7.19 12.57
N LYS A 97 -1.03 -6.08 12.00
CA LYS A 97 -2.44 -5.67 12.08
C LYS A 97 -3.35 -6.76 11.51
N TRP A 98 -3.11 -7.18 10.27
CA TRP A 98 -3.95 -8.17 9.59
C TRP A 98 -3.85 -9.56 10.22
N SER A 99 -2.67 -9.96 10.73
CA SER A 99 -2.55 -11.20 11.50
C SER A 99 -3.49 -11.25 12.70
N LYS A 100 -3.63 -10.14 13.44
CA LYS A 100 -4.55 -10.04 14.58
C LYS A 100 -6.01 -10.07 14.13
N ILE A 101 -6.36 -9.32 13.09
CA ILE A 101 -7.73 -9.24 12.54
C ILE A 101 -8.18 -10.62 12.06
N LEU A 102 -7.35 -11.32 11.26
CA LEU A 102 -7.69 -12.63 10.71
C LEU A 102 -7.91 -13.67 11.82
N LYS A 103 -7.07 -13.67 12.87
CA LYS A 103 -7.24 -14.54 14.04
C LYS A 103 -8.54 -14.25 14.79
N ALA A 104 -8.85 -12.97 15.03
CA ALA A 104 -10.07 -12.55 15.71
C ALA A 104 -11.33 -12.92 14.90
N ALA A 105 -11.24 -12.88 13.57
CA ALA A 105 -12.31 -13.27 12.66
C ALA A 105 -12.42 -14.80 12.45
N GLY A 106 -11.57 -15.61 13.10
CA GLY A 106 -11.65 -17.07 13.04
C GLY A 106 -11.09 -17.70 11.77
N PHE A 107 -10.39 -16.93 10.92
CA PHE A 107 -9.70 -17.49 9.75
C PHE A 107 -8.55 -18.39 10.19
N GLN A 108 -8.49 -19.61 9.63
CA GLN A 108 -7.35 -20.51 9.78
C GLN A 108 -6.43 -20.36 8.57
N PRO A 109 -5.09 -20.44 8.75
CA PRO A 109 -4.19 -20.60 7.61
C PRO A 109 -4.60 -21.82 6.79
N ALA A 110 -4.61 -21.68 5.46
CA ALA A 110 -4.79 -22.81 4.55
C ALA A 110 -3.61 -23.80 4.64
#